data_AF-A0A4R5KB82-F1
#
_entry.id   AF-A0A4R5KB82-F1
#
_cell.length_a   1.000
_cell.length_b   1.000
_cell.length_c   1.000
_cell.angle_alpha   90.00
_cell.angle_beta   90.00
_cell.angle_gamma   90.00
#
_symmetry.space_group_name_H-M   'P 1'
#
loop_
_entity.id
_entity.type
_entity.pdbx_description
1 polymer ?
#
loop_
_entity_poly.entity_id
_entity_poly.type
_entity_poly.pdbx_seq_one_letter_code
_entity_poly.pdbx_strand_id
1 'polypeptide(L)'
;MSLKDEWDRLDADTRTWLMENPACRVLPAAMSAKFAQDTHGDVEYDPNGQVVLSRDDRDFIREKAEAAGKAISLPTRAYRFFDTAEMPVIRKEPPEKG
;
A
#
# COMPACT_ATOMS: atom_id res chain seq x y z
N MET A 1 18.04 1.83 10.43
CA MET A 1 18.39 0.71 9.52
C MET A 1 17.35 0.70 8.41
N SER A 2 17.72 0.33 7.18
CA SER A 2 16.77 0.29 6.06
C SER A 2 16.22 -1.12 5.88
N LEU A 3 15.00 -1.26 5.37
CA LEU A 3 14.41 -2.53 4.96
C LEU A 3 15.32 -3.31 4.02
N LYS A 4 16.10 -2.61 3.19
CA LYS A 4 17.04 -3.21 2.24
C LYS A 4 18.11 -4.06 2.93
N ASP A 5 18.57 -3.65 4.10
CA ASP A 5 19.62 -4.36 4.86
C ASP A 5 19.08 -5.66 5.48
N GLU A 6 17.82 -5.64 5.91
CA GLU A 6 17.16 -6.75 6.60
C GLU A 6 16.26 -7.57 5.66
N TRP A 7 16.20 -7.21 4.37
CA TRP A 7 15.36 -7.87 3.36
C TRP A 7 15.63 -9.37 3.31
N ASP A 8 16.89 -9.77 3.44
CA ASP A 8 17.29 -11.17 3.43
C ASP A 8 17.06 -11.93 4.74
N ARG A 9 16.61 -11.25 5.79
CA ARG A 9 16.18 -11.87 7.06
C ARG A 9 14.68 -12.10 7.15
N LEU A 10 13.88 -11.28 6.46
CA LEU A 10 12.43 -11.45 6.42
C LEU A 10 12.05 -12.83 5.90
N ASP A 11 10.99 -13.41 6.43
CA ASP A 11 10.45 -14.65 5.88
C ASP A 11 9.97 -14.49 4.42
N ALA A 12 9.95 -15.59 3.67
CA ALA A 12 9.61 -15.59 2.25
C ALA A 12 8.17 -15.10 1.98
N ASP A 13 7.23 -15.37 2.90
CA ASP A 13 5.84 -14.95 2.76
C ASP A 13 5.72 -13.43 2.91
N THR A 14 6.41 -12.86 3.90
CA THR A 14 6.46 -11.40 4.12
C THR A 14 7.09 -10.68 2.92
N ARG A 15 8.21 -11.18 2.39
CA ARG A 15 8.81 -10.61 1.15
C ARG A 15 7.85 -10.68 -0.03
N THR A 16 7.17 -11.82 -0.20
CA THR A 16 6.21 -12.02 -1.29
C THR A 16 5.04 -11.05 -1.17
N TRP A 17 4.49 -10.88 0.02
CA TRP A 17 3.41 -9.94 0.27
C TRP A 17 3.82 -8.50 -0.03
N LEU A 18 5.02 -8.08 0.39
CA LEU A 18 5.55 -6.74 0.13
C LEU A 18 5.67 -6.48 -1.38
N MET A 19 6.19 -7.45 -2.14
CA MET A 19 6.27 -7.35 -3.60
C MET A 19 4.90 -7.32 -4.30
N GLU A 20 3.86 -7.91 -3.70
CA GLU A 20 2.49 -7.83 -4.21
C GLU A 20 1.79 -6.52 -3.86
N ASN A 21 2.25 -5.85 -2.80
CA ASN A 21 1.67 -4.61 -2.30
C ASN A 21 2.73 -3.49 -2.21
N PRO A 22 3.42 -3.13 -3.32
CA PRO A 22 4.54 -2.19 -3.29
C PRO A 22 4.15 -0.75 -2.93
N ALA A 23 2.85 -0.42 -3.02
CA ALA A 23 2.33 0.88 -2.59
C ALA A 23 2.01 0.96 -1.09
N CYS A 24 2.17 -0.14 -0.34
CA CYS A 24 1.89 -0.19 1.08
C CYS A 24 2.74 0.82 1.85
N ARG A 25 2.10 1.56 2.77
CA ARG A 25 2.76 2.55 3.64
C ARG A 25 2.81 2.10 5.09
N VAL A 26 1.77 1.41 5.54
CA VAL A 26 1.62 0.92 6.91
C VAL A 26 1.33 -0.57 6.83
N LEU A 27 2.14 -1.38 7.50
CA LEU A 27 1.98 -2.82 7.49
C LEU A 27 0.75 -3.23 8.32
N PRO A 28 -0.05 -4.20 7.85
CA PRO A 28 -1.08 -4.80 8.69
C PRO A 28 -0.50 -5.33 10.00
N ALA A 29 -1.28 -5.32 11.09
CA ALA A 29 -0.80 -5.71 12.41
C ALA A 29 -0.11 -7.09 12.46
N ALA A 30 -0.67 -8.08 11.74
CA ALA A 30 -0.08 -9.42 11.65
C ALA A 30 1.32 -9.42 11.02
N MET A 31 1.56 -8.55 10.04
CA MET A 31 2.89 -8.42 9.42
C MET A 31 3.81 -7.51 10.20
N SER A 32 3.28 -6.46 10.85
CA SER A 32 4.06 -5.62 11.76
C SER A 32 4.72 -6.46 12.85
N ALA A 33 4.01 -7.45 13.40
CA ALA A 33 4.55 -8.37 14.40
C ALA A 33 5.72 -9.21 13.87
N LYS A 34 5.58 -9.79 12.67
CA LYS A 34 6.67 -10.54 12.01
C LYS A 34 7.86 -9.64 11.70
N PHE A 35 7.58 -8.47 11.15
CA PHE A 35 8.59 -7.49 10.78
C PHE A 35 9.41 -7.03 11.99
N ALA A 36 8.76 -6.75 13.12
CA ALA A 36 9.43 -6.38 14.37
C ALA A 36 10.23 -7.52 15.01
N GLN A 37 9.87 -8.80 14.74
CA GLN A 37 10.64 -9.96 15.18
C GLN A 37 11.89 -10.17 14.33
N ASP A 38 11.78 -9.97 13.01
CA ASP A 38 12.85 -10.26 12.05
C ASP A 38 13.83 -9.08 11.86
N THR A 39 13.39 -7.86 12.15
CA THR A 39 14.15 -6.62 11.92
C THR A 39 14.72 -6.10 13.23
N HIS A 40 16.04 -6.13 13.39
CA HIS A 40 16.71 -5.52 14.53
C HIS A 40 17.03 -4.05 14.26
N GLY A 41 16.00 -3.20 14.11
CA GLY A 41 16.17 -1.80 13.77
C GLY A 41 15.21 -0.86 14.49
N ASP A 42 15.51 0.43 14.41
CA ASP A 42 14.59 1.50 14.81
C ASP A 42 13.50 1.59 13.75
N VAL A 43 12.38 0.92 14.02
CA VAL A 43 11.22 0.85 13.13
C VAL A 43 10.24 1.94 13.55
N GLU A 44 9.77 2.74 12.59
CA GLU A 44 8.77 3.75 12.86
C GLU A 44 7.40 3.08 13.02
N TYR A 45 6.65 3.47 14.05
CA TYR A 45 5.31 2.96 14.32
C TYR A 45 4.28 4.08 14.22
N ASP A 46 3.10 3.74 13.69
CA ASP A 46 1.94 4.62 13.70
C ASP A 46 1.33 4.70 15.12
N PRO A 47 0.33 5.58 15.35
CA PRO A 47 -0.36 5.67 16.64
C PRO A 47 -1.05 4.38 17.11
N ASN A 48 -1.25 3.40 16.22
CA ASN A 48 -1.83 2.10 16.52
C ASN A 48 -0.76 1.01 16.74
N GLY A 49 0.53 1.36 16.72
CA GLY A 49 1.63 0.41 16.86
C GLY A 49 1.91 -0.42 15.61
N GLN A 50 1.46 0.02 14.43
CA GLN A 50 1.73 -0.62 13.15
C GLN A 50 3.00 -0.05 12.52
N VAL A 51 3.79 -0.91 11.88
CA VAL A 51 5.05 -0.51 11.24
C VAL A 51 4.76 0.41 10.05
N VAL A 52 5.38 1.58 10.06
CA VAL A 52 5.38 2.54 8.96
C VAL A 52 6.62 2.31 8.11
N LEU A 53 6.41 2.07 6.81
CA LEU A 53 7.49 1.95 5.86
C LEU A 53 7.97 3.34 5.45
N SER A 54 9.29 3.54 5.54
CA SER A 54 9.90 4.78 5.07
C SER A 54 9.76 4.92 3.55
N ARG A 55 10.01 6.12 3.02
CA ARG A 55 9.99 6.35 1.58
C ARG A 55 11.01 5.46 0.85
N ASP A 56 12.21 5.33 1.41
CA ASP A 56 13.29 4.56 0.82
C ASP A 56 12.96 3.07 0.79
N ASP A 57 12.33 2.55 1.85
CA ASP A 57 11.87 1.16 1.91
C ASP A 57 10.81 0.88 0.85
N ARG A 58 9.88 1.81 0.65
CA ARG A 58 8.84 1.71 -0.38
C ARG A 58 9.41 1.76 -1.80
N ASP A 59 10.39 2.63 -2.03
CA ASP A 59 11.06 2.71 -3.32
C ASP A 59 11.84 1.41 -3.61
N PHE A 60 12.50 0.83 -2.60
CA PHE A 60 13.15 -0.48 -2.71
C PHE A 60 12.18 -1.62 -2.98
N ILE A 61 11.04 -1.68 -2.26
CA ILE A 61 10.01 -2.71 -2.51
C ILE A 61 9.47 -2.58 -3.94
N ARG A 62 9.25 -1.35 -4.43
CA ARG A 62 8.80 -1.10 -5.80
C ARG A 62 9.81 -1.63 -6.82
N GLU A 63 11.10 -1.34 -6.66
CA GLU A 63 12.16 -1.88 -7.53
C GLU A 63 12.20 -3.41 -7.53
N LYS A 64 12.02 -4.05 -6.36
CA LYS A 64 11.95 -5.51 -6.25
C LYS A 64 10.72 -6.09 -6.96
N ALA A 65 9.55 -5.47 -6.81
CA ALA A 65 8.33 -5.89 -7.47
C ALA A 65 8.45 -5.77 -9.00
N GLU A 66 9.00 -4.65 -9.49
CA GLU A 66 9.26 -4.43 -10.91
C GLU A 66 10.26 -5.45 -11.48
N ALA A 67 11.37 -5.72 -10.77
CA ALA A 67 12.34 -6.73 -11.15
C ALA A 67 11.75 -8.16 -11.18
N ALA A 68 10.77 -8.44 -10.33
CA ALA A 68 10.04 -9.71 -10.30
C ALA A 68 8.98 -9.82 -11.41
N GLY A 69 8.85 -8.83 -12.30
CA GLY A 69 7.80 -8.78 -13.32
C GLY A 69 6.40 -8.55 -12.75
N LYS A 70 6.28 -8.30 -11.43
CA LYS A 70 5.07 -7.83 -10.76
C LYS A 70 5.03 -6.31 -10.87
N ALA A 71 5.07 -5.80 -12.10
CA ALA A 71 4.71 -4.41 -12.36
C ALA A 71 3.34 -4.19 -11.71
N ILE A 72 3.21 -3.11 -10.93
CA ILE A 72 1.97 -2.70 -10.28
C ILE A 72 0.87 -2.89 -11.32
N SER A 73 0.05 -3.93 -11.14
CA SER A 73 -1.08 -4.19 -12.02
C SER A 73 -2.08 -3.09 -11.71
N LEU A 74 -1.82 -1.89 -12.23
CA LEU A 74 -2.90 -0.97 -12.57
C LEU A 74 -3.76 -1.82 -13.48
N PRO A 75 -5.02 -2.13 -13.10
CA PRO A 75 -5.86 -2.92 -13.96
C PRO A 75 -5.90 -2.22 -15.32
N THR A 76 -5.28 -2.82 -16.33
CA THR A 76 -5.30 -2.33 -17.72
C THR A 76 -6.73 -2.32 -18.27
N ARG A 77 -7.65 -2.95 -17.54
CA ARG A 77 -9.08 -2.78 -17.74
C ARG A 77 -9.50 -1.48 -17.06
N ALA A 78 -9.79 -0.48 -17.89
CA ALA A 78 -10.57 0.71 -17.56
C ALA A 78 -11.97 0.33 -17.06
N TYR A 79 -12.05 -0.30 -15.89
CA TYR A 79 -13.25 -0.43 -15.10
C TYR A 79 -13.04 0.47 -13.91
N ARG A 80 -13.34 1.78 -14.07
CA ARG A 80 -13.39 2.63 -12.89
C ARG A 80 -14.62 2.19 -12.12
N PHE A 81 -14.45 1.99 -10.83
CA PHE A 81 -15.52 1.61 -9.91
C PHE A 81 -16.77 2.52 -10.05
N PHE A 82 -16.57 3.77 -10.48
CA PHE A 82 -17.61 4.77 -10.70
C PHE A 82 -18.15 4.86 -12.14
N ASP A 83 -17.64 4.08 -13.10
CA ASP A 83 -18.16 4.12 -14.49
C ASP A 83 -19.57 3.50 -14.60
N THR A 84 -20.00 2.75 -13.59
CA THR A 84 -21.32 2.08 -13.57
C THR A 84 -22.43 2.94 -12.95
N ALA A 85 -22.10 4.08 -12.35
CA ALA A 85 -23.10 4.95 -11.73
C ALA A 85 -23.52 6.06 -12.71
N GLU A 86 -24.81 6.12 -13.07
CA GLU A 86 -25.36 7.30 -13.73
C GLU A 86 -25.21 8.51 -12.79
N MET A 87 -24.60 9.58 -13.30
CA MET A 87 -24.47 10.84 -12.56
C MET A 87 -25.88 11.33 -12.15
N PRO A 88 -26.16 11.56 -10.86
CA PRO A 88 -27.45 12.10 -10.46
C PRO A 88 -27.61 13.50 -11.05
N VAL A 89 -28.65 13.68 -11.89
CA VAL A 89 -29.04 15.00 -12.38
C VAL A 89 -29.61 15.78 -11.20
N ILE A 90 -28.80 16.65 -10.61
CA ILE A 90 -29.27 17.60 -9.59
C ILE A 90 -30.21 18.57 -10.28
N ARG A 91 -31.52 18.35 -10.17
CA ARG A 91 -32.53 19.32 -10.58
C ARG A 91 -32.44 20.49 -9.61
N LYS A 92 -31.99 21.65 -10.09
CA LYS A 92 -32.17 22.90 -9.35
C LYS A 92 -33.67 23.20 -9.33
N GLU A 93 -34.29 23.15 -8.16
CA GLU A 93 -35.65 23.66 -8.00
C GLU A 93 -35.67 25.15 -8.42
N PRO A 94 -36.69 25.58 -9.20
CA PRO A 94 -36.83 26.99 -9.50
C PRO A 94 -37.14 27.74 -8.20
N PRO A 95 -36.61 28.97 -8.01
CA PRO A 95 -36.93 29.76 -6.83
C PRO A 95 -38.44 30.03 -6.80
N GLU A 96 -39.07 29.66 -5.68
CA GLU A 96 -40.44 30.05 -5.37
C GLU A 96 -40.57 31.57 -5.48
N LYS A 97 -41.45 32.03 -6.38
CA LYS A 97 -41.86 33.43 -6.43
C LYS A 97 -42.92 33.65 -5.36
N GLY A 98 -42.60 34.53 -4.40
CA GLY A 98 -43.58 35.11 -3.48
C GLY A 98 -44.55 36.08 -4.14
#